data_AF-A0A6H0SMB0-F1
#
_entry.id   AF-A0A6H0SMB0-F1
#
_cell.length_a   1.000
_cell.length_b   1.000
_cell.length_c   1.000
_cell.angle_alpha   90.00
_cell.angle_beta   90.00
_cell.angle_gamma   90.00
#
_symmetry.space_group_name_H-M   'P 1'
#
loop_
_entity.id
_entity.type
_entity.pdbx_description
1 polymer ?
#
loop_
_entity_poly.entity_id
_entity_poly.type
_entity_poly.pdbx_seq_one_letter_code
_entity_poly.pdbx_strand_id
1 'polypeptide(L)'
;MVLQKCLATDGLDKILRQRLRHMVTRILGRWFYADLSMEERCVARCLAVYRVRYKRYYYGECQGQHGGSCQRFPLHSVNLIGEVQHYYGAVMNSFGMKLGDTAIGLVYDGIEENELLYGQMIIDENYGPLLVVSFPDDIFGEKDPHWWKQADVIPEVLCFRSVEGSASFLDCVVIRRKRRFSGVSEITMRPATVIYDLVSKNKEGPLEATQVTSTIEYLGEWLDQGSMTTRLEQDGSGKAVAFEIRVETSPSKNLTLSNMSVELSTPWRGRSNHGQASIETNGQISTNAKRPLPVDDHLNVHKRLRDFLVISTGKPVKISGHKLNFEVESDSLEFTHFSTAREQFATEHDVPRGVDHLIDFNEVVTSKLEAWLETDSSLAGKTGALIQLLEREHFTSTDRVIYAGMTAESLGKELPPVLGDTFTYSGCPTTNSPGKPTQYTYVLRCIAHSRLNFTNSPLSIYEASKAIAQNYNKTKHYEPAKTPEPSVSIILGRVLAVALRKLMTRAVRAKPPMSYPEPDDREARFAVGALENIGLDENGWPRYRVVTEDIES
;
A
#
# COMPACT_ATOMS: atom_id res chain seq x y z
N MET A 1 50.40 34.65 4.27
CA MET A 1 51.51 35.26 3.51
C MET A 1 52.73 34.35 3.33
N VAL A 2 53.41 33.88 4.38
CA VAL A 2 54.60 32.99 4.26
C VAL A 2 54.31 31.69 3.49
N LEU A 3 53.21 31.01 3.81
CA LEU A 3 52.73 29.81 3.10
C LEU A 3 52.35 30.03 1.64
N GLN A 4 51.94 31.25 1.30
CA GLN A 4 51.54 31.63 -0.06
C GLN A 4 52.77 31.79 -0.97
N LYS A 5 53.90 32.23 -0.40
CA LYS A 5 55.22 32.21 -1.07
C LYS A 5 55.73 30.77 -1.26
N CYS A 6 55.51 29.87 -0.29
CA CYS A 6 55.90 28.46 -0.43
C CYS A 6 55.09 27.70 -1.50
N LEU A 7 53.84 28.09 -1.78
CA LEU A 7 53.02 27.45 -2.83
C LEU A 7 53.34 27.94 -4.24
N ALA A 8 54.08 29.04 -4.37
CA ALA A 8 54.44 29.70 -5.63
C ALA A 8 55.85 29.33 -6.15
N THR A 9 56.64 28.59 -5.38
CA THR A 9 57.97 28.12 -5.79
C THR A 9 57.86 26.95 -6.76
N ASP A 10 58.49 27.08 -7.93
CA ASP A 10 58.63 25.98 -8.88
C ASP A 10 59.65 24.96 -8.38
N GLY A 11 59.19 23.71 -8.25
CA GLY A 11 59.93 22.59 -7.64
C GLY A 11 59.10 21.75 -6.68
N LEU A 12 57.95 22.24 -6.21
CA LEU A 12 57.04 21.46 -5.37
C LEU A 12 56.18 20.51 -6.21
N ASP A 13 56.26 19.21 -5.89
CA ASP A 13 55.43 18.15 -6.48
C ASP A 13 53.93 18.48 -6.37
N LYS A 14 53.19 18.18 -7.43
CA LYS A 14 51.77 18.49 -7.62
C LYS A 14 50.93 17.88 -6.49
N ILE A 15 51.32 16.70 -6.00
CA ILE A 15 50.66 16.02 -4.88
C ILE A 15 50.90 16.77 -3.56
N LEU A 16 52.12 17.27 -3.33
CA LEU A 16 52.45 18.03 -2.13
C LEU A 16 51.74 19.39 -2.12
N ARG A 17 51.64 20.09 -3.26
CA ARG A 17 50.87 21.34 -3.38
C ARG A 17 49.39 21.12 -3.10
N GLN A 18 48.82 20.00 -3.52
CA GLN A 18 47.42 19.66 -3.27
C GLN A 18 47.15 19.33 -1.80
N ARG A 19 48.09 18.61 -1.13
CA ARG A 19 48.03 18.34 0.31
C ARG A 19 48.19 19.62 1.15
N LEU A 20 49.12 20.50 0.78
CA LEU A 20 49.30 21.81 1.43
C LEU A 20 48.08 22.72 1.25
N ARG A 21 47.46 22.74 0.07
CA ARG A 21 46.18 23.47 -0.13
C ARG A 21 45.07 22.92 0.76
N HIS A 22 44.90 21.59 0.85
CA HIS A 22 43.91 20.97 1.74
C HIS A 22 44.16 21.29 3.22
N MET A 23 45.42 21.29 3.65
CA MET A 23 45.80 21.61 5.02
C MET A 23 45.54 23.08 5.35
N VAL A 24 45.87 24.01 4.44
CA VAL A 24 45.61 25.46 4.59
C VAL A 24 44.11 25.76 4.61
N THR A 25 43.30 25.11 3.77
CA THR A 25 41.83 25.27 3.80
C THR A 25 41.23 24.73 5.10
N ARG A 26 41.79 23.66 5.68
CA ARG A 26 41.37 23.13 7.00
C ARG A 26 41.75 24.05 8.16
N ILE A 27 42.95 24.62 8.15
CA ILE A 27 43.43 25.55 9.20
C ILE A 27 42.65 26.86 9.13
N LEU A 28 42.45 27.42 7.93
CA LEU A 28 41.67 28.64 7.73
C LEU A 28 40.18 28.42 8.04
N GLY A 29 39.64 27.23 7.73
CA GLY A 29 38.29 26.85 8.17
C GLY A 29 38.18 26.86 9.69
N ARG A 30 39.08 26.19 10.42
CA ARG A 30 39.07 26.18 11.90
C ARG A 30 39.14 27.59 12.53
N TRP A 31 39.86 28.53 11.90
CA TRP A 31 39.92 29.92 12.36
C TRP A 31 38.67 30.74 12.00
N PHE A 32 38.04 30.49 10.85
CA PHE A 32 36.80 31.19 10.46
C PHE A 32 35.55 30.71 11.20
N TYR A 33 35.55 29.50 11.77
CA TYR A 33 34.40 28.90 12.47
C TYR A 33 34.41 29.07 14.00
N ALA A 34 35.41 29.76 14.55
CA ALA A 34 35.55 29.92 16.00
C ALA A 34 34.49 30.85 16.62
N ASP A 35 34.02 31.85 15.86
CA ASP A 35 33.10 32.89 16.34
C ASP A 35 31.64 32.73 15.86
N LEU A 36 31.34 31.63 15.14
CA LEU A 36 29.98 31.38 14.64
C LEU A 36 29.14 30.63 15.68
N SER A 37 27.86 30.98 15.77
CA SER A 37 26.88 30.22 16.57
C SER A 37 26.76 28.79 16.04
N MET A 38 26.21 27.87 16.85
CA MET A 38 26.06 26.47 16.46
C MET A 38 25.20 26.31 15.20
N GLU A 39 24.15 27.12 15.08
CA GLU A 39 23.25 27.15 13.92
C GLU A 39 23.95 27.67 12.66
N GLU A 40 24.78 28.71 12.77
CA GLU A 40 25.55 29.26 11.65
C GLU A 40 26.63 28.28 11.14
N ARG A 41 27.24 27.50 12.05
CA ARG A 41 28.17 26.42 11.68
C ARG A 41 27.46 25.30 10.92
N CYS A 42 26.23 24.97 11.28
CA CYS A 42 25.41 23.99 10.57
C CYS A 42 25.04 24.46 9.16
N VAL A 43 24.56 25.71 9.02
CA VAL A 43 24.22 26.30 7.70
C VAL A 43 25.45 26.38 6.78
N ALA A 44 26.61 26.78 7.30
CA ALA A 44 27.84 26.83 6.52
C ALA A 44 28.33 25.44 6.06
N ARG A 45 28.15 24.40 6.89
CA ARG A 45 28.42 23.01 6.51
C ARG A 45 27.43 22.52 5.44
N CYS A 46 26.14 22.86 5.55
CA CYS A 46 25.14 22.56 4.53
C CYS A 46 25.52 23.15 3.16
N LEU A 47 25.92 24.43 3.10
CA LEU A 47 26.34 25.08 1.86
C LEU A 47 27.63 24.48 1.26
N ALA A 48 28.57 24.04 2.10
CA ALA A 48 29.81 23.41 1.65
C ALA A 48 29.58 22.04 0.99
N VAL A 49 28.67 21.22 1.53
CA VAL A 49 28.28 19.93 0.94
C VAL A 49 27.50 20.14 -0.37
N TYR A 50 26.63 21.15 -0.41
CA TYR A 50 25.85 21.53 -1.60
C TYR A 50 26.75 21.89 -2.78
N ARG A 51 27.83 22.65 -2.54
CA ARG A 51 28.78 23.11 -3.58
C ARG A 51 29.61 21.99 -4.20
N VAL A 52 29.79 20.86 -3.50
CA VAL A 52 30.57 19.71 -3.98
C VAL A 52 29.72 18.76 -4.82
N ARG A 53 28.43 18.58 -4.50
CA ARG A 53 27.52 17.71 -5.28
C ARG A 53 27.10 18.34 -6.61
N TYR A 54 26.78 19.64 -6.65
CA TYR A 54 26.35 20.29 -7.89
C TYR A 54 27.45 20.42 -8.95
N LYS A 55 28.72 20.52 -8.54
CA LYS A 55 29.86 20.55 -9.48
C LYS A 55 30.09 19.22 -10.20
N ARG A 56 29.54 18.10 -9.71
CA ARG A 56 29.72 16.76 -10.32
C ARG A 56 28.65 16.39 -11.34
N TYR A 57 27.49 17.05 -11.32
CA TYR A 57 26.38 16.73 -12.24
C TYR A 57 26.38 17.57 -13.53
N TYR A 58 27.24 18.59 -13.66
CA TYR A 58 27.21 19.52 -14.80
C TYR A 58 28.47 19.54 -15.69
N TYR A 59 29.41 18.62 -15.51
CA TYR A 59 30.49 18.40 -16.49
C TYR A 59 30.37 17.01 -17.09
N GLY A 60 29.32 16.82 -17.90
CA GLY A 60 29.32 15.82 -18.95
C GLY A 60 30.14 16.35 -20.12
N GLU A 61 31.07 15.54 -20.61
CA GLU A 61 32.00 15.82 -21.69
C GLU A 61 31.25 16.26 -22.97
N CYS A 62 31.47 17.50 -23.42
CA CYS A 62 31.27 17.90 -24.80
C CYS A 62 32.64 17.93 -25.50
N GLN A 63 33.06 16.79 -26.05
CA GLN A 63 34.05 16.75 -27.12
C GLN A 63 33.31 16.44 -28.42
N GLY A 64 33.21 17.42 -29.31
CA GLY A 64 32.60 17.22 -30.62
C GLY A 64 32.29 18.53 -31.36
N GLN A 65 33.27 18.99 -32.13
CA GLN A 65 33.18 19.75 -33.38
C GLN A 65 31.88 20.53 -33.68
N HIS A 66 31.94 21.86 -33.59
CA HIS A 66 31.79 22.79 -34.73
C HIS A 66 31.84 24.24 -34.22
N GLY A 67 32.58 25.08 -34.95
CA GLY A 67 32.78 26.49 -34.61
C GLY A 67 31.49 27.30 -34.68
N GLY A 68 31.17 28.01 -33.60
CA GLY A 68 30.11 28.99 -33.53
C GLY A 68 30.36 29.91 -32.35
N SER A 69 30.48 31.22 -32.62
CA SER A 69 30.75 32.26 -31.65
C SER A 69 29.59 32.43 -30.65
N CYS A 70 29.86 32.19 -29.36
CA CYS A 70 28.91 32.49 -28.27
C CYS A 70 28.91 33.99 -27.95
N GLN A 71 27.84 34.70 -28.31
CA GLN A 71 27.51 36.02 -27.76
C GLN A 71 27.02 35.87 -26.31
N ARG A 72 27.54 36.71 -25.41
CA ARG A 72 27.09 36.82 -24.01
C ARG A 72 25.78 37.60 -23.95
N PHE A 73 24.72 36.98 -23.41
CA PHE A 73 23.56 37.70 -22.89
C PHE A 73 23.61 37.75 -21.35
N PRO A 74 23.20 38.87 -20.72
CA PRO A 74 23.27 39.03 -19.27
C PRO A 74 22.16 38.23 -18.57
N LEU A 75 22.51 37.63 -17.44
CA LEU A 75 21.58 37.03 -16.48
C LEU A 75 20.66 38.12 -15.91
N HIS A 76 19.40 38.13 -16.35
CA HIS A 76 18.34 38.71 -15.53
C HIS A 76 17.96 37.71 -14.43
N SER A 77 17.97 38.21 -13.20
CA SER A 77 17.45 37.56 -12.01
C SER A 77 15.98 37.17 -12.20
N VAL A 78 15.72 35.88 -12.37
CA VAL A 78 14.37 35.31 -12.28
C VAL A 78 14.16 34.88 -10.84
N ASN A 79 13.25 35.57 -10.15
CA ASN A 79 12.64 35.12 -8.90
C ASN A 79 11.91 33.80 -9.17
N LEU A 80 12.55 32.68 -8.83
CA LEU A 80 11.94 31.35 -8.74
C LEU A 80 11.47 31.12 -7.29
N ILE A 81 10.51 31.92 -6.85
CA ILE A 81 9.67 31.64 -5.69
C ILE A 81 8.26 32.07 -6.11
N GLY A 82 7.47 31.10 -6.55
CA GLY A 82 6.12 31.31 -7.03
C GLY A 82 5.82 30.34 -8.17
N GLU A 83 4.76 29.56 -8.01
CA GLU A 83 4.18 28.68 -9.04
C GLU A 83 4.81 27.29 -9.21
N VAL A 84 4.79 26.47 -8.13
CA VAL A 84 4.42 25.04 -8.24
C VAL A 84 3.65 24.65 -6.97
N GLN A 85 2.43 25.14 -6.82
CA GLN A 85 1.46 24.60 -5.84
C GLN A 85 0.14 24.45 -6.57
N HIS A 86 -0.03 23.34 -7.30
CA HIS A 86 -1.33 22.98 -7.82
C HIS A 86 -1.49 21.47 -7.99
N TYR A 87 -2.64 21.01 -7.48
CA TYR A 87 -3.29 19.71 -7.58
C TYR A 87 -2.80 18.58 -6.66
N TYR A 88 -3.70 17.62 -6.47
CA TYR A 88 -3.65 16.37 -5.68
C TYR A 88 -4.39 16.41 -4.33
N GLY A 89 -5.52 15.71 -4.32
CA GLY A 89 -6.39 15.43 -3.17
C GLY A 89 -5.91 14.26 -2.32
N ALA A 90 -4.63 13.92 -2.40
CA ALA A 90 -4.04 12.89 -1.59
C ALA A 90 -4.11 13.34 -0.12
N VAL A 91 -4.37 12.40 0.78
CA VAL A 91 -4.09 12.59 2.21
C VAL A 91 -2.57 12.77 2.32
N MET A 92 -2.14 14.03 2.17
CA MET A 92 -0.77 14.42 2.42
C MET A 92 -0.52 14.15 3.90
N ASN A 93 0.48 13.32 4.21
CA ASN A 93 1.07 13.32 5.54
C ASN A 93 1.48 14.77 5.89
N SER A 94 1.73 15.09 7.17
CA SER A 94 2.12 16.45 7.55
C SER A 94 3.36 16.99 6.79
N PHE A 95 4.16 16.10 6.19
CA PHE A 95 5.28 16.42 5.30
C PHE A 95 4.90 16.69 3.83
N GLY A 96 3.72 16.28 3.37
CA GLY A 96 3.30 16.36 1.97
C GLY A 96 4.10 15.49 0.99
N MET A 97 4.76 14.44 1.48
CA MET A 97 5.62 13.60 0.65
C MET A 97 4.84 12.55 -0.14
N LYS A 98 5.25 12.34 -1.38
CA LYS A 98 4.76 11.32 -2.31
C LYS A 98 5.81 10.27 -2.58
N LEU A 99 5.39 9.21 -3.29
CA LEU A 99 6.30 8.18 -3.75
C LEU A 99 7.47 8.77 -4.56
N GLY A 100 8.70 8.40 -4.17
CA GLY A 100 9.94 8.91 -4.77
C GLY A 100 10.47 10.21 -4.16
N ASP A 101 9.68 10.90 -3.33
CA ASP A 101 10.15 12.13 -2.68
C ASP A 101 11.25 11.84 -1.65
N THR A 102 12.11 12.82 -1.46
CA THR A 102 13.21 12.77 -0.50
C THR A 102 13.27 14.06 0.31
N ALA A 103 13.19 13.95 1.63
CA ALA A 103 13.44 15.05 2.56
C ALA A 103 14.83 14.90 3.17
N ILE A 104 15.52 16.02 3.35
CA ILE A 104 16.89 16.06 3.88
C ILE A 104 16.85 16.73 5.25
N GLY A 105 17.51 16.13 6.24
CA GLY A 105 17.42 16.61 7.60
C GLY A 105 18.51 16.08 8.52
N LEU A 106 18.28 16.32 9.81
CA LEU A 106 19.12 15.89 10.91
C LEU A 106 18.45 14.71 11.61
N VAL A 107 19.25 13.71 11.94
CA VAL A 107 18.84 12.48 12.63
C VAL A 107 19.49 12.42 13.99
N TYR A 108 18.72 12.05 15.01
CA TYR A 108 19.20 11.87 16.37
C TYR A 108 18.39 10.79 17.08
N ASP A 109 18.95 10.19 18.13
CA ASP A 109 18.39 9.06 18.86
C ASP A 109 17.57 9.47 20.10
N GLY A 110 17.11 10.73 20.13
CA GLY A 110 16.37 11.28 21.27
C GLY A 110 17.23 11.69 22.47
N ILE A 111 18.54 11.40 22.45
CA ILE A 111 19.47 11.81 23.50
C ILE A 111 20.07 13.18 23.11
N GLU A 112 19.71 14.22 23.87
CA GLU A 112 20.09 15.62 23.56
C GLU A 112 21.62 15.84 23.50
N GLU A 113 22.37 15.02 24.23
CA GLU A 113 23.83 15.05 24.33
C GLU A 113 24.54 14.43 23.12
N ASN A 114 23.83 13.65 22.29
CA ASN A 114 24.41 12.95 21.14
C ASN A 114 24.48 13.86 19.90
N GLU A 115 25.55 13.70 19.09
CA GLU A 115 25.74 14.52 17.89
C GLU A 115 24.63 14.28 16.86
N LEU A 116 24.09 15.37 16.28
CA LEU A 116 23.13 15.29 15.18
C LEU A 116 23.80 14.74 13.91
N LEU A 117 23.22 13.69 13.34
CA LEU A 117 23.70 13.07 12.10
C LEU A 117 22.97 13.62 10.89
N TYR A 118 23.62 13.61 9.73
CA TYR A 118 22.95 13.93 8.47
C TYR A 118 22.13 12.71 8.01
N GLY A 119 20.86 12.94 7.70
CA GLY A 119 19.95 11.91 7.20
C GLY A 119 19.10 12.36 6.02
N GLN A 120 18.52 11.37 5.35
CA GLN A 120 17.52 11.53 4.31
C GLN A 120 16.35 10.62 4.62
N MET A 121 15.14 11.16 4.55
CA MET A 121 13.91 10.38 4.52
C MET A 121 13.50 10.19 3.07
N ILE A 122 13.26 8.95 2.63
CA ILE A 122 12.89 8.62 1.25
C ILE A 122 11.58 7.84 1.29
N ILE A 123 10.63 8.15 0.41
CA ILE A 123 9.43 7.31 0.23
C ILE A 123 9.69 6.32 -0.91
N ASP A 124 10.00 5.07 -0.58
CA ASP A 124 10.28 3.98 -1.52
C ASP A 124 9.02 3.19 -1.88
N GLU A 125 8.95 2.69 -3.11
CA GLU A 125 7.78 1.97 -3.65
C GLU A 125 7.53 0.63 -2.97
N ASN A 126 8.61 -0.06 -2.59
CA ASN A 126 8.55 -1.40 -2.05
C ASN A 126 8.56 -1.40 -0.52
N TYR A 127 9.29 -0.45 0.06
CA TYR A 127 9.53 -0.41 1.51
C TYR A 127 8.78 0.70 2.24
N GLY A 128 8.13 1.63 1.52
CA GLY A 128 7.54 2.81 2.14
C GLY A 128 8.61 3.79 2.64
N PRO A 129 8.39 4.48 3.77
CA PRO A 129 9.38 5.37 4.33
C PRO A 129 10.69 4.66 4.67
N LEU A 130 11.81 5.20 4.23
CA LEU A 130 13.17 4.75 4.54
C LEU A 130 13.95 5.89 5.18
N LEU A 131 14.81 5.55 6.13
CA LEU A 131 15.76 6.48 6.73
C LEU A 131 17.18 6.13 6.29
N VAL A 132 17.84 7.04 5.58
CA VAL A 132 19.23 6.89 5.14
C VAL A 132 20.11 7.83 5.95
N VAL A 133 20.99 7.29 6.78
CA VAL A 133 21.92 8.06 7.62
C VAL A 133 23.31 7.97 7.03
N SER A 134 23.95 9.13 6.83
CA SER A 134 25.34 9.22 6.36
C SER A 134 26.25 9.66 7.51
N PHE A 135 27.36 8.96 7.70
CA PHE A 135 28.34 9.27 8.75
C PHE A 135 29.76 9.08 8.24
N PRO A 136 30.74 9.86 8.74
CA PRO A 136 32.14 9.64 8.43
C PRO A 136 32.59 8.26 8.94
N ASP A 137 33.45 7.58 8.19
CA ASP A 137 34.12 6.39 8.70
C ASP A 137 35.12 6.81 9.80
N ASP A 138 35.18 6.06 10.90
CA ASP A 138 36.16 6.28 11.97
C ASP A 138 37.57 6.00 11.46
N ILE A 139 38.23 7.05 10.96
CA ILE A 139 39.62 6.98 10.47
C ILE A 139 40.61 7.12 11.65
N PHE A 140 40.16 7.56 12.84
CA PHE A 140 41.06 7.98 13.94
C PHE A 140 40.79 7.38 15.33
N GLY A 141 39.86 6.42 15.48
CA GLY A 141 39.70 5.67 16.73
C GLY A 141 39.12 6.46 17.93
N GLU A 142 38.50 7.61 17.68
CA GLU A 142 37.61 8.23 18.67
C GLU A 142 36.36 7.37 18.81
N LYS A 143 35.87 7.15 20.05
CA LYS A 143 34.62 6.43 20.27
C LYS A 143 33.46 7.28 19.74
N ASP A 144 32.91 6.90 18.61
CA ASP A 144 31.67 7.47 18.10
C ASP A 144 30.56 7.28 19.16
N PRO A 145 29.90 8.35 19.65
CA PRO A 145 28.83 8.22 20.63
C PRO A 145 27.64 7.41 20.11
N HIS A 146 27.52 7.28 18.78
CA HIS A 146 26.51 6.46 18.13
C HIS A 146 27.02 5.04 17.93
N TRP A 147 27.05 4.30 19.03
CA TRP A 147 27.44 2.88 19.08
C TRP A 147 26.72 2.01 18.02
N TRP A 148 25.48 2.38 17.67
CA TRP A 148 24.62 1.69 16.70
C TRP A 148 25.04 1.86 15.22
N LYS A 149 25.99 2.75 14.91
CA LYS A 149 26.58 2.84 13.56
C LYS A 149 27.41 1.60 13.21
N GLN A 150 27.99 0.97 14.22
CA GLN A 150 28.89 -0.17 14.07
C GLN A 150 28.28 -1.48 14.61
N ALA A 151 27.33 -1.38 15.54
CA ALA A 151 26.57 -2.52 16.07
C ALA A 151 25.36 -2.86 15.17
N ASP A 152 24.87 -4.11 15.23
CA ASP A 152 23.64 -4.54 14.55
C ASP A 152 22.35 -4.11 15.27
N VAL A 153 22.47 -3.36 16.37
CA VAL A 153 21.34 -2.89 17.16
C VAL A 153 21.18 -1.40 16.91
N ILE A 154 19.99 -1.01 16.44
CA ILE A 154 19.57 0.37 16.19
C ILE A 154 18.72 0.83 17.39
N PRO A 155 18.76 2.11 17.79
CA PRO A 155 17.84 2.63 18.80
C PRO A 155 16.38 2.35 18.42
N GLU A 156 15.54 2.08 19.42
CA GLU A 156 14.11 1.80 19.21
C GLU A 156 13.41 3.00 18.53
N VAL A 157 13.86 4.22 18.82
CA VAL A 157 13.34 5.46 18.22
C VAL A 157 14.50 6.28 17.63
N LEU A 158 14.36 6.66 16.36
CA LEU A 158 15.18 7.66 15.71
C LEU A 158 14.31 8.85 15.31
N CYS A 159 14.74 10.06 15.64
CA CYS A 159 14.06 11.29 15.30
C CYS A 159 14.71 11.95 14.09
N PHE A 160 13.91 12.48 13.19
CA PHE A 160 14.31 13.21 12.00
C PHE A 160 13.71 14.62 12.04
N ARG A 161 14.53 15.64 11.79
CA ARG A 161 14.09 17.04 11.64
C ARG A 161 14.58 17.60 10.33
N SER A 162 13.67 18.20 9.58
CA SER A 162 13.92 18.84 8.28
C SER A 162 13.19 20.18 8.21
N VAL A 163 13.31 20.88 7.09
CA VAL A 163 12.54 22.13 6.86
C VAL A 163 11.08 21.84 6.53
N GLU A 164 10.80 20.63 6.05
CA GLU A 164 9.46 20.14 5.70
C GLU A 164 8.67 19.69 6.94
N GLY A 165 9.36 19.36 8.04
CA GLY A 165 8.75 18.90 9.27
C GLY A 165 9.65 17.97 10.08
N SER A 166 9.05 17.28 11.04
CA SER A 166 9.72 16.35 11.93
C SER A 166 8.99 15.02 12.05
N ALA A 167 9.75 13.92 12.12
CA ALA A 167 9.20 12.58 12.20
C ALA A 167 9.99 11.68 13.17
N SER A 168 9.31 10.77 13.83
CA SER A 168 9.89 9.70 14.64
C SER A 168 9.78 8.36 13.91
N PHE A 169 10.89 7.65 13.81
CA PHE A 169 11.07 6.35 13.16
C PHE A 169 11.23 5.29 14.24
N LEU A 170 10.28 4.36 14.33
CA LEU A 170 10.23 3.34 15.37
C LEU A 170 10.60 1.97 14.80
N ASP A 171 11.26 1.15 15.63
CA ASP A 171 11.62 -0.24 15.36
C ASP A 171 12.36 -0.41 14.02
N CYS A 172 13.41 0.39 13.84
CA CYS A 172 14.17 0.44 12.61
C CYS A 172 14.96 -0.85 12.37
N VAL A 173 14.79 -1.45 11.18
CA VAL A 173 15.59 -2.58 10.70
C VAL A 173 16.58 -2.10 9.66
N VAL A 174 17.86 -2.46 9.80
CA VAL A 174 18.89 -2.18 8.79
C VAL A 174 18.65 -3.04 7.56
N ILE A 175 18.37 -2.40 6.42
CA ILE A 175 18.20 -3.11 5.14
C ILE A 175 19.46 -3.04 4.27
N ARG A 176 20.32 -2.04 4.48
CA ARG A 176 21.55 -1.87 3.71
C ARG A 176 22.62 -1.12 4.50
N ARG A 177 23.86 -1.56 4.37
CA ARG A 177 25.06 -0.80 4.74
C ARG A 177 25.96 -0.63 3.53
N LYS A 178 26.44 0.59 3.31
CA LYS A 178 27.36 0.92 2.22
C LYS A 178 28.55 1.68 2.79
N ARG A 179 29.69 0.98 2.90
CA ARG A 179 30.98 1.60 3.18
C ARG A 179 31.57 2.17 1.90
N ARG A 180 32.08 3.39 1.93
CA ARG A 180 32.73 4.00 0.75
C ARG A 180 34.17 4.33 1.08
N PHE A 181 35.09 4.01 0.16
CA PHE A 181 36.50 4.41 0.25
C PHE A 181 36.71 5.94 0.38
N SER A 182 35.68 6.75 0.10
CA SER A 182 35.68 8.19 0.33
C SER A 182 35.63 8.61 1.81
N GLY A 183 35.54 7.66 2.75
CA GLY A 183 35.47 7.92 4.19
C GLY A 183 34.10 8.39 4.69
N VAL A 184 33.04 8.08 3.93
CA VAL A 184 31.65 8.35 4.33
C VAL A 184 30.85 7.08 4.09
N SER A 185 30.40 6.49 5.18
CA SER A 185 29.50 5.35 5.19
C SER A 185 28.04 5.78 5.23
N GLU A 186 27.19 4.85 4.81
CA GLU A 186 25.75 5.05 4.70
C GLU A 186 25.03 3.81 5.24
N ILE A 187 24.04 4.03 6.09
CA ILE A 187 23.12 2.99 6.58
C ILE A 187 21.72 3.36 6.10
N THR A 188 21.04 2.40 5.47
CA THR A 188 19.61 2.51 5.13
C THR A 188 18.81 1.64 6.08
N MET A 189 17.81 2.25 6.70
CA MET A 189 16.93 1.62 7.67
C MET A 189 15.49 1.69 7.18
N ARG A 190 14.75 0.63 7.45
CA ARG A 190 13.31 0.56 7.26
C ARG A 190 12.64 0.56 8.64
N PRO A 191 11.90 1.60 9.02
CA PRO A 191 11.10 1.62 10.24
C PRO A 191 9.92 0.64 10.13
N ALA A 192 9.46 0.11 11.26
CA ALA A 192 8.14 -0.52 11.31
C ALA A 192 7.04 0.56 11.29
N THR A 193 7.25 1.66 12.02
CA THR A 193 6.32 2.79 12.10
C THR A 193 7.04 4.12 11.94
N VAL A 194 6.43 5.05 11.21
CA VAL A 194 6.82 6.46 11.17
C VAL A 194 5.68 7.31 11.70
N ILE A 195 5.92 8.08 12.75
CA ILE A 195 4.99 9.08 13.29
C ILE A 195 5.45 10.43 12.76
N TYR A 196 4.55 11.20 12.15
CA TYR A 196 4.88 12.49 11.53
C TYR A 196 4.82 13.66 12.50
N ASP A 197 5.44 13.46 13.66
CA ASP A 197 5.79 14.48 14.64
C ASP A 197 6.95 13.91 15.50
N LEU A 198 7.50 14.73 16.38
CA LEU A 198 8.50 14.29 17.35
C LEU A 198 7.82 13.66 18.56
N VAL A 199 7.91 12.34 18.66
CA VAL A 199 7.57 11.65 19.89
C VAL A 199 8.76 11.72 20.84
N SER A 200 8.64 12.57 21.87
CA SER A 200 9.61 12.60 22.95
C SER A 200 9.36 11.42 23.88
N LYS A 201 10.09 10.30 23.74
CA LYS A 201 10.28 9.35 24.84
C LYS A 201 11.33 8.28 24.55
N ASN A 202 12.06 7.95 25.61
CA ASN A 202 12.64 6.63 25.85
C ASN A 202 11.47 5.64 26.02
N LYS A 203 10.90 5.19 24.91
CA LYS A 203 9.92 4.11 24.94
C LYS A 203 10.69 2.79 24.86
N GLU A 204 10.42 1.89 25.79
CA GLU A 204 10.83 0.49 25.71
C GLU A 204 9.63 -0.31 25.22
N GLY A 205 9.77 -1.03 24.11
CA GLY A 205 8.75 -1.94 23.58
C GLY A 205 7.83 -1.36 22.50
N PRO A 206 6.87 -2.17 21.98
CA PRO A 206 6.11 -1.85 20.77
C PRO A 206 5.28 -0.58 20.90
N LEU A 207 5.01 0.09 19.78
CA LEU A 207 4.09 1.22 19.75
C LEU A 207 2.69 0.76 20.20
N GLU A 208 2.15 1.40 21.25
CA GLU A 208 0.88 1.04 21.88
C GLU A 208 -0.01 2.28 21.87
N ALA A 209 -1.28 2.08 21.56
CA ALA A 209 -2.28 3.14 21.54
C ALA A 209 -3.59 2.62 22.15
N THR A 210 -4.40 3.53 22.69
CA THR A 210 -5.78 3.18 23.09
C THR A 210 -6.74 3.29 21.93
N GLN A 211 -6.45 4.18 20.97
CA GLN A 211 -7.26 4.35 19.78
C GLN A 211 -6.41 4.50 18.53
N VAL A 212 -6.79 3.78 17.49
CA VAL A 212 -6.26 3.93 16.14
C VAL A 212 -7.41 4.11 15.18
N THR A 213 -7.33 5.14 14.34
CA THR A 213 -8.29 5.42 13.28
C THR A 213 -7.63 5.25 11.93
N SER A 214 -8.32 4.65 10.98
CA SER A 214 -7.83 4.45 9.61
C SER A 214 -8.90 4.82 8.59
N THR A 215 -8.46 5.43 7.50
CA THR A 215 -9.33 5.76 6.37
C THR A 215 -9.26 4.65 5.34
N ILE A 216 -10.40 4.06 4.98
CA ILE A 216 -10.49 2.91 4.07
C ILE A 216 -11.38 3.27 2.88
N GLU A 217 -10.89 3.03 1.66
CA GLU A 217 -11.66 3.22 0.43
C GLU A 217 -12.91 2.32 0.41
N TYR A 218 -13.98 2.76 -0.25
CA TYR A 218 -15.26 2.05 -0.40
C TYR A 218 -16.01 1.74 0.90
N LEU A 219 -15.43 2.00 2.08
CA LEU A 219 -16.10 1.76 3.36
C LEU A 219 -17.32 2.66 3.51
N GLY A 220 -17.24 3.91 3.04
CA GLY A 220 -18.38 4.83 3.15
C GLY A 220 -19.55 4.44 2.25
N GLU A 221 -19.25 4.05 1.00
CA GLU A 221 -20.23 3.52 0.05
C GLU A 221 -20.86 2.22 0.58
N TRP A 222 -20.05 1.31 1.11
CA TRP A 222 -20.55 0.04 1.64
C TRP A 222 -21.50 0.19 2.82
N LEU A 223 -21.22 1.17 3.70
CA LEU A 223 -22.06 1.48 4.85
C LEU A 223 -23.39 2.11 4.44
N ASP A 224 -23.53 2.62 3.21
CA ASP A 224 -24.62 3.49 2.77
C ASP A 224 -24.79 4.70 3.72
N GLN A 225 -23.66 5.19 4.26
CA GLN A 225 -23.62 6.22 5.28
C GLN A 225 -23.09 7.51 4.68
N GLY A 226 -23.98 8.34 4.15
CA GLY A 226 -23.62 9.67 3.68
C GLY A 226 -24.58 10.15 2.62
N SER A 227 -25.48 11.07 2.99
CA SER A 227 -26.27 11.79 2.01
C SER A 227 -25.47 13.03 1.58
N MET A 228 -24.80 12.94 0.43
CA MET A 228 -24.37 14.14 -0.30
C MET A 228 -25.49 14.50 -1.26
N THR A 229 -26.22 15.56 -0.96
CA THR A 229 -27.21 16.13 -1.87
C THR A 229 -26.62 17.37 -2.52
N THR A 230 -26.75 17.45 -3.84
CA THR A 230 -26.30 18.61 -4.62
C THR A 230 -27.51 19.27 -5.25
N ARG A 231 -27.56 20.60 -5.18
CA ARG A 231 -28.60 21.40 -5.80
C ARG A 231 -27.93 22.49 -6.63
N LEU A 232 -28.14 22.43 -7.94
CA LEU A 232 -27.71 23.46 -8.88
C LEU A 232 -28.89 24.39 -9.17
N GLU A 233 -28.76 25.66 -8.82
CA GLU A 233 -29.71 26.69 -9.22
C GLU A 233 -29.24 27.32 -10.52
N GLN A 234 -30.16 27.41 -11.49
CA GLN A 234 -29.91 28.01 -12.80
C GLN A 234 -30.84 29.21 -13.01
N ASP A 235 -30.37 30.21 -13.74
CA ASP A 235 -31.20 31.34 -14.17
C ASP A 235 -32.11 30.98 -15.36
N GLY A 236 -32.96 31.93 -15.79
CA GLY A 236 -33.84 31.78 -16.95
C GLY A 236 -33.12 31.59 -18.29
N SER A 237 -31.78 31.69 -18.34
CA SER A 237 -30.94 31.40 -19.51
C SER A 237 -30.22 30.05 -19.42
N GLY A 238 -30.46 29.28 -18.34
CA GLY A 238 -29.80 27.99 -18.08
C GLY A 238 -28.40 28.11 -17.50
N LYS A 239 -27.95 29.31 -17.09
CA LYS A 239 -26.64 29.50 -16.46
C LYS A 239 -26.71 29.20 -14.98
N ALA A 240 -25.74 28.46 -14.46
CA ALA A 240 -25.60 28.19 -13.03
C ALA A 240 -25.39 29.49 -12.25
N VAL A 241 -26.27 29.78 -11.29
CA VAL A 241 -26.22 30.96 -10.41
C VAL A 241 -25.90 30.61 -8.95
N ALA A 242 -26.24 29.40 -8.50
CA ALA A 242 -25.84 28.88 -7.20
C ALA A 242 -25.62 27.37 -7.24
N PHE A 243 -24.75 26.87 -6.37
CA PHE A 243 -24.51 25.45 -6.16
C PHE A 243 -24.47 25.18 -4.65
N GLU A 244 -25.43 24.41 -4.16
CA GLU A 244 -25.53 24.01 -2.77
C GLU A 244 -25.11 22.53 -2.66
N ILE A 245 -24.21 22.25 -1.73
CA ILE A 245 -23.87 20.88 -1.34
C ILE A 245 -24.25 20.73 0.13
N ARG A 246 -25.13 19.78 0.43
CA ARG A 246 -25.49 19.39 1.78
C ARG A 246 -24.99 17.98 2.04
N VAL A 247 -24.22 17.84 3.11
CA VAL A 247 -23.62 16.58 3.57
C VAL A 247 -24.14 16.28 4.95
N GLU A 248 -24.65 15.08 5.16
CA GLU A 248 -25.09 14.64 6.49
C GLU A 248 -24.28 13.40 6.92
N THR A 249 -23.67 13.50 8.09
CA THR A 249 -23.01 12.35 8.72
C THR A 249 -24.07 11.41 9.26
N SER A 250 -24.09 10.17 8.79
CA SER A 250 -24.97 9.15 9.34
C SER A 250 -24.43 8.67 10.71
N PRO A 251 -25.29 8.16 11.62
CA PRO A 251 -24.83 7.62 12.90
C PRO A 251 -23.80 6.50 12.70
N SER A 252 -22.72 6.52 13.47
CA SER A 252 -21.69 5.48 13.37
C SER A 252 -22.23 4.09 13.71
N LYS A 253 -21.64 3.06 13.09
CA LYS A 253 -21.92 1.66 13.41
C LYS A 253 -20.87 1.16 14.38
N ASN A 254 -21.33 0.64 15.52
CA ASN A 254 -20.46 0.12 16.55
C ASN A 254 -20.49 -1.41 16.55
N LEU A 255 -19.32 -2.03 16.57
CA LEU A 255 -19.09 -3.47 16.73
C LEU A 255 -18.30 -3.68 18.02
N THR A 256 -18.50 -4.83 18.66
CA THR A 256 -17.81 -5.22 19.88
C THR A 256 -16.94 -6.44 19.62
N LEU A 257 -15.63 -6.28 19.80
CA LEU A 257 -14.67 -7.38 19.81
C LEU A 257 -14.25 -7.68 21.27
N SER A 258 -13.60 -8.81 21.47
CA SER A 258 -13.16 -9.32 22.78
C SER A 258 -12.24 -8.36 23.55
N ASN A 259 -11.32 -7.67 22.86
CA ASN A 259 -10.35 -6.76 23.46
C ASN A 259 -10.54 -5.26 23.11
N MET A 260 -11.44 -4.93 22.19
CA MET A 260 -11.67 -3.55 21.73
C MET A 260 -13.08 -3.36 21.15
N SER A 261 -13.55 -2.13 21.09
CA SER A 261 -14.72 -1.76 20.29
C SER A 261 -14.28 -1.20 18.94
N VAL A 262 -15.07 -1.43 17.91
CA VAL A 262 -14.86 -0.90 16.56
C VAL A 262 -15.98 0.07 16.23
N GLU A 263 -15.63 1.27 15.79
CA GLU A 263 -16.55 2.26 15.26
C GLU A 263 -16.30 2.41 13.76
N LEU A 264 -17.35 2.24 12.96
CA LEU A 264 -17.37 2.52 11.53
C LEU A 264 -18.13 3.82 11.31
N SER A 265 -17.52 4.78 10.63
CA SER A 265 -18.11 6.10 10.41
C SER A 265 -17.71 6.66 9.06
N THR A 266 -18.42 7.71 8.63
CA THR A 266 -18.18 8.41 7.36
C THR A 266 -18.06 9.92 7.61
N PRO A 267 -17.03 10.36 8.34
CA PRO A 267 -16.85 11.78 8.56
C PRO A 267 -16.60 12.50 7.23
N TRP A 268 -17.08 13.73 7.14
CA TRP A 268 -16.83 14.58 6.01
C TRP A 268 -15.91 15.75 6.39
N ARG A 269 -15.12 16.20 5.43
CA ARG A 269 -14.28 17.39 5.55
C ARG A 269 -14.54 18.30 4.36
N GLY A 270 -14.88 19.56 4.64
CA GLY A 270 -14.93 20.62 3.64
C GLY A 270 -13.59 21.34 3.57
N ARG A 271 -13.08 21.56 2.36
CA ARG A 271 -12.00 22.53 2.11
C ARG A 271 -12.50 23.56 1.11
N SER A 272 -12.17 24.83 1.35
CA SER A 272 -12.44 25.90 0.40
C SER A 272 -11.14 26.64 0.10
N ASN A 273 -10.66 26.58 -1.13
CA ASN A 273 -9.47 27.30 -1.59
C ASN A 273 -9.82 28.08 -2.86
N HIS A 274 -9.55 29.39 -2.88
CA HIS A 274 -9.59 30.29 -4.05
C HIS A 274 -10.50 29.86 -5.22
N GLY A 275 -11.82 29.84 -5.01
CA GLY A 275 -12.80 29.56 -6.07
C GLY A 275 -13.15 28.07 -6.27
N GLN A 276 -12.57 27.17 -5.48
CA GLN A 276 -12.91 25.75 -5.43
C GLN A 276 -13.34 25.36 -4.01
N ALA A 277 -14.48 24.67 -3.94
CA ALA A 277 -14.91 23.96 -2.74
C ALA A 277 -14.78 22.46 -2.99
N SER A 278 -14.10 21.73 -2.11
CA SER A 278 -14.07 20.28 -2.11
C SER A 278 -14.66 19.74 -0.82
N ILE A 279 -15.38 18.63 -0.93
CA ILE A 279 -15.92 17.88 0.20
C ILE A 279 -15.40 16.46 0.03
N GLU A 280 -14.71 15.98 1.05
CA GLU A 280 -14.17 14.63 1.15
C GLU A 280 -15.03 13.85 2.13
N THR A 281 -15.67 12.78 1.68
CA THR A 281 -16.44 11.83 2.50
C THR A 281 -15.72 10.50 2.50
N ASN A 282 -14.86 10.25 3.48
CA ASN A 282 -14.07 9.02 3.52
C ASN A 282 -14.59 8.10 4.61
N GLY A 283 -14.73 6.81 4.30
CA GLY A 283 -15.05 5.81 5.30
C GLY A 283 -13.89 5.63 6.27
N GLN A 284 -14.20 5.62 7.56
CA GLN A 284 -13.23 5.43 8.63
C GLN A 284 -13.61 4.25 9.51
N ILE A 285 -12.59 3.50 9.91
CA ILE A 285 -12.64 2.55 11.00
C ILE A 285 -11.82 3.10 12.17
N SER A 286 -12.39 3.08 13.37
CA SER A 286 -11.72 3.44 14.61
C SER A 286 -11.82 2.27 15.58
N THR A 287 -10.69 1.80 16.08
CA THR A 287 -10.62 0.77 17.13
C THR A 287 -10.29 1.43 18.45
N ASN A 288 -11.05 1.13 19.50
CA ASN A 288 -10.87 1.68 20.84
C ASN A 288 -10.72 0.54 21.85
N ALA A 289 -9.55 0.47 22.48
CA ALA A 289 -9.21 -0.53 23.48
C ALA A 289 -9.25 0.06 24.88
N LYS A 290 -9.77 -0.72 25.85
CA LYS A 290 -9.86 -0.28 27.27
C LYS A 290 -8.50 -0.09 27.93
N ARG A 291 -7.45 -0.68 27.36
CA ARG A 291 -6.05 -0.54 27.74
C ARG A 291 -5.25 -0.35 26.46
N PRO A 292 -4.11 0.35 26.50
CA PRO A 292 -3.23 0.43 25.35
C PRO A 292 -2.90 -0.97 24.80
N LEU A 293 -3.03 -1.14 23.49
CA LEU A 293 -2.64 -2.35 22.77
C LEU A 293 -1.60 -1.99 21.70
N PRO A 294 -0.76 -2.96 21.29
CA PRO A 294 0.12 -2.78 20.15
C PRO A 294 -0.64 -2.27 18.92
N VAL A 295 -0.11 -1.27 18.22
CA VAL A 295 -0.74 -0.69 17.01
C VAL A 295 -1.01 -1.76 15.95
N ASP A 296 -0.17 -2.80 15.88
CA ASP A 296 -0.39 -3.94 15.00
C ASP A 296 -1.73 -4.66 15.26
N ASP A 297 -2.17 -4.77 16.53
CA ASP A 297 -3.45 -5.41 16.86
C ASP A 297 -4.63 -4.61 16.32
N HIS A 298 -4.57 -3.29 16.43
CA HIS A 298 -5.55 -2.38 15.82
C HIS A 298 -5.55 -2.50 14.29
N LEU A 299 -4.37 -2.42 13.68
CA LEU A 299 -4.22 -2.48 12.21
C LEU A 299 -4.62 -3.84 11.65
N ASN A 300 -4.46 -4.93 12.40
CA ASN A 300 -4.92 -6.25 11.98
C ASN A 300 -6.45 -6.30 11.82
N VAL A 301 -7.21 -5.67 12.73
CA VAL A 301 -8.67 -5.51 12.57
C VAL A 301 -8.99 -4.68 11.33
N HIS A 302 -8.28 -3.57 11.12
CA HIS A 302 -8.52 -2.68 9.98
C HIS A 302 -8.24 -3.37 8.64
N LYS A 303 -7.15 -4.14 8.55
CA LYS A 303 -6.82 -4.97 7.38
C LYS A 303 -7.86 -6.05 7.13
N ARG A 304 -8.36 -6.74 8.18
CA ARG A 304 -9.41 -7.75 8.02
C ARG A 304 -10.71 -7.14 7.46
N LEU A 305 -11.03 -5.91 7.84
CA LEU A 305 -12.16 -5.18 7.23
C LEU A 305 -11.85 -4.77 5.79
N ARG A 306 -10.65 -4.24 5.51
CA ARG A 306 -10.21 -3.94 4.14
C ARG A 306 -10.32 -5.18 3.26
N ASP A 307 -9.79 -6.32 3.70
CA ASP A 307 -9.79 -7.59 2.99
C ASP A 307 -11.23 -8.06 2.71
N PHE A 308 -12.13 -7.87 3.67
CA PHE A 308 -13.55 -8.11 3.48
C PHE A 308 -14.14 -7.20 2.38
N LEU A 309 -13.77 -5.92 2.37
CA LEU A 309 -14.22 -4.98 1.32
C LEU A 309 -13.64 -5.35 -0.04
N VAL A 310 -12.38 -5.81 -0.14
CA VAL A 310 -11.78 -6.36 -1.37
C VAL A 310 -12.61 -7.55 -1.88
N ILE A 311 -12.99 -8.46 -0.98
CA ILE A 311 -13.85 -9.60 -1.31
C ILE A 311 -15.24 -9.15 -1.75
N SER A 312 -15.83 -8.16 -1.09
CA SER A 312 -17.16 -7.64 -1.43
C SER A 312 -17.17 -6.94 -2.78
N THR A 313 -16.23 -6.03 -3.03
CA THR A 313 -16.15 -5.22 -4.26
C THR A 313 -15.53 -5.94 -5.44
N GLY A 314 -14.65 -6.93 -5.18
CA GLY A 314 -13.83 -7.57 -6.21
C GLY A 314 -12.74 -6.67 -6.78
N LYS A 315 -12.43 -5.57 -6.09
CA LYS A 315 -11.48 -4.54 -6.51
C LYS A 315 -10.42 -4.32 -5.42
N PRO A 316 -9.26 -3.76 -5.77
CA PRO A 316 -8.31 -3.28 -4.78
C PRO A 316 -8.97 -2.25 -3.86
N VAL A 317 -8.72 -2.35 -2.56
CA VAL A 317 -9.20 -1.39 -1.54
C VAL A 317 -7.99 -0.96 -0.72
N LYS A 318 -7.74 0.34 -0.63
CA LYS A 318 -6.56 0.88 0.08
C LYS A 318 -6.93 1.42 1.45
N ILE A 319 -5.98 1.34 2.37
CA ILE A 319 -5.97 2.16 3.59
C ILE A 319 -5.12 3.40 3.33
N SER A 320 -5.76 4.56 3.19
CA SER A 320 -5.11 5.80 2.73
C SER A 320 -4.43 6.61 3.83
N GLY A 321 -4.71 6.32 5.10
CA GLY A 321 -4.06 7.02 6.20
C GLY A 321 -4.44 6.48 7.56
N HIS A 322 -3.59 6.75 8.56
CA HIS A 322 -3.81 6.39 9.95
C HIS A 322 -3.64 7.58 10.88
N LYS A 323 -4.39 7.55 11.97
CA LYS A 323 -4.25 8.45 13.12
C LYS A 323 -4.21 7.63 14.39
N LEU A 324 -3.38 8.03 15.34
CA LEU A 324 -3.30 7.46 16.67
C LEU A 324 -3.67 8.52 17.70
N ASN A 325 -4.36 8.10 18.76
CA ASN A 325 -4.56 8.91 19.96
C ASN A 325 -3.91 8.17 21.14
N PHE A 326 -3.04 8.86 21.85
CA PHE A 326 -2.50 8.38 23.12
C PHE A 326 -3.39 8.85 24.28
N GLU A 327 -3.46 8.07 25.36
CA GLU A 327 -4.27 8.38 26.55
C GLU A 327 -3.99 9.76 27.18
N VAL A 328 -2.79 10.30 26.95
CA VAL A 328 -2.28 11.52 27.61
C VAL A 328 -2.23 12.72 26.67
N GLU A 329 -2.38 12.52 25.36
CA GLU A 329 -2.24 13.57 24.34
C GLU A 329 -3.61 13.85 23.71
N SER A 330 -4.02 15.12 23.76
CA SER A 330 -5.31 15.58 23.21
C SER A 330 -5.34 15.54 21.68
N ASP A 331 -4.17 15.56 21.04
CA ASP A 331 -4.04 15.69 19.59
C ASP A 331 -3.77 14.33 18.94
N SER A 332 -4.52 14.05 17.87
CA SER A 332 -4.32 12.85 17.06
C SER A 332 -3.05 12.99 16.22
N LEU A 333 -2.12 12.04 16.33
CA LEU A 333 -0.91 12.03 15.53
C LEU A 333 -1.09 11.17 14.28
N GLU A 334 -0.59 11.67 13.15
CA GLU A 334 -0.59 10.92 11.89
C GLU A 334 0.61 9.98 11.85
N PHE A 335 0.40 8.78 11.31
CA PHE A 335 1.47 7.81 11.19
C PHE A 335 1.33 6.93 9.94
N THR A 336 2.47 6.41 9.50
CA THR A 336 2.57 5.38 8.48
C THR A 336 3.13 4.12 9.11
N HIS A 337 2.51 2.99 8.80
CA HIS A 337 2.98 1.67 9.22
C HIS A 337 3.49 0.88 8.01
N PHE A 338 4.58 0.13 8.15
CA PHE A 338 5.22 -0.55 7.01
C PHE A 338 4.26 -1.47 6.25
N SER A 339 3.32 -2.10 6.96
CA SER A 339 2.38 -3.05 6.38
C SER A 339 1.20 -2.42 5.63
N THR A 340 1.09 -1.09 5.65
CA THR A 340 0.09 -0.32 4.89
C THR A 340 0.73 0.82 4.07
N ALA A 341 2.04 1.06 4.24
CA ALA A 341 2.76 2.15 3.59
C ALA A 341 2.60 2.14 2.06
N ARG A 342 2.68 0.97 1.43
CA ARG A 342 2.48 0.84 -0.02
C ARG A 342 1.10 1.33 -0.46
N GLU A 343 0.06 1.09 0.33
CA GLU A 343 -1.31 1.52 0.03
C GLU A 343 -1.46 3.03 0.19
N GLN A 344 -0.84 3.62 1.22
CA GLN A 344 -0.88 5.06 1.50
C GLN A 344 -0.16 5.90 0.43
N PHE A 345 0.94 5.40 -0.12
CA PHE A 345 1.75 6.12 -1.12
C PHE A 345 1.49 5.68 -2.56
N ALA A 346 0.68 4.65 -2.78
CA ALA A 346 0.27 4.26 -4.12
C ALA A 346 -0.43 5.46 -4.78
N THR A 347 -0.08 5.73 -6.03
CA THR A 347 -0.67 6.81 -6.82
C THR A 347 -2.19 6.75 -6.75
N GLU A 348 -2.83 7.92 -6.67
CA GLU A 348 -4.29 8.01 -6.79
C GLU A 348 -4.71 7.33 -8.08
N HIS A 349 -5.51 6.29 -7.93
CA HIS A 349 -6.29 5.73 -9.02
C HIS A 349 -7.69 6.31 -8.94
N ASP A 350 -8.31 6.58 -10.09
CA ASP A 350 -9.70 7.03 -10.15
C ASP A 350 -10.57 6.01 -9.44
N VAL A 351 -10.99 6.33 -8.21
CA VAL A 351 -11.93 5.53 -7.42
C VAL A 351 -13.27 5.64 -8.16
N PRO A 352 -13.73 4.59 -8.86
CA PRO A 352 -14.95 4.69 -9.65
C PRO A 352 -16.11 4.88 -8.69
N ARG A 353 -16.87 5.97 -8.84
CA ARG A 353 -18.12 6.16 -8.07
C ARG A 353 -19.11 5.04 -8.42
N GLY A 354 -19.78 4.50 -7.41
CA GLY A 354 -20.78 3.44 -7.57
C GLY A 354 -20.15 2.05 -7.76
N VAL A 355 -19.43 1.57 -6.75
CA VAL A 355 -18.94 0.20 -6.75
C VAL A 355 -20.05 -0.74 -6.31
N ASP A 356 -20.38 -1.70 -7.18
CA ASP A 356 -21.30 -2.79 -6.86
C ASP A 356 -20.65 -3.71 -5.82
N HIS A 357 -21.09 -3.59 -4.57
CA HIS A 357 -20.75 -4.55 -3.52
C HIS A 357 -21.55 -5.83 -3.71
N LEU A 358 -20.94 -7.00 -3.49
CA LEU A 358 -21.69 -8.25 -3.48
C LEU A 358 -22.65 -8.33 -2.28
N ILE A 359 -22.44 -7.52 -1.25
CA ILE A 359 -23.27 -7.51 -0.04
C ILE A 359 -23.29 -6.09 0.51
N ASP A 360 -24.49 -5.58 0.80
CA ASP A 360 -24.65 -4.28 1.47
C ASP A 360 -24.50 -4.42 2.99
N PHE A 361 -24.05 -3.37 3.67
CA PHE A 361 -23.89 -3.43 5.14
C PHE A 361 -25.20 -3.82 5.86
N ASN A 362 -26.35 -3.41 5.34
CA ASN A 362 -27.66 -3.74 5.92
C ASN A 362 -28.00 -5.24 5.87
N GLU A 363 -27.32 -6.02 5.02
CA GLU A 363 -27.48 -7.49 4.96
C GLU A 363 -26.54 -8.24 5.92
N VAL A 364 -25.57 -7.54 6.52
CA VAL A 364 -24.56 -8.09 7.40
C VAL A 364 -25.14 -8.32 8.80
N VAL A 365 -24.90 -9.50 9.36
CA VAL A 365 -25.14 -9.76 10.78
C VAL A 365 -23.91 -9.33 11.56
N THR A 366 -24.08 -8.32 12.40
CA THR A 366 -23.04 -7.73 13.26
C THR A 366 -22.17 -8.78 13.95
N SER A 367 -22.76 -9.77 14.63
CA SER A 367 -21.98 -10.79 15.35
C SER A 367 -21.13 -11.69 14.47
N LYS A 368 -21.50 -11.86 13.19
CA LYS A 368 -20.70 -12.62 12.23
C LYS A 368 -19.57 -11.78 11.65
N LEU A 369 -19.80 -10.47 11.44
CA LEU A 369 -18.74 -9.55 11.07
C LEU A 369 -17.73 -9.40 12.22
N GLU A 370 -18.20 -9.29 13.46
CA GLU A 370 -17.34 -9.32 14.67
C GLU A 370 -16.48 -10.59 14.66
N ALA A 371 -17.08 -11.77 14.49
CA ALA A 371 -16.33 -13.02 14.40
C ALA A 371 -15.31 -13.02 13.25
N TRP A 372 -15.64 -12.46 12.08
CA TRP A 372 -14.69 -12.28 10.97
C TRP A 372 -13.50 -11.40 11.37
N LEU A 373 -13.77 -10.26 12.00
CA LEU A 373 -12.75 -9.31 12.45
C LEU A 373 -11.91 -9.87 13.60
N GLU A 374 -12.45 -10.75 14.43
CA GLU A 374 -11.72 -11.45 15.50
C GLU A 374 -10.88 -12.62 14.98
N THR A 375 -11.29 -13.26 13.88
CA THR A 375 -10.75 -14.57 13.46
C THR A 375 -9.23 -14.55 13.38
N ASP A 376 -8.64 -15.35 14.28
CA ASP A 376 -7.20 -15.50 14.43
C ASP A 376 -6.66 -16.38 13.30
N SER A 377 -6.17 -15.75 12.23
CA SER A 377 -5.35 -16.31 11.14
C SER A 377 -5.95 -17.36 10.19
N SER A 378 -6.90 -18.21 10.60
CA SER A 378 -7.24 -19.40 9.79
C SER A 378 -8.02 -19.08 8.52
N LEU A 379 -8.96 -18.13 8.56
CA LEU A 379 -9.72 -17.72 7.38
C LEU A 379 -8.89 -16.77 6.51
N ALA A 380 -8.21 -15.79 7.13
CA ALA A 380 -7.28 -14.88 6.44
C ALA A 380 -6.19 -15.64 5.67
N GLY A 381 -5.64 -16.72 6.23
CA GLY A 381 -4.67 -17.58 5.53
C GLY A 381 -5.26 -18.31 4.32
N LYS A 382 -6.56 -18.65 4.35
CA LYS A 382 -7.27 -19.34 3.24
C LYS A 382 -7.71 -18.37 2.15
N THR A 383 -8.05 -17.14 2.52
CA THR A 383 -8.51 -16.10 1.59
C THR A 383 -7.37 -15.27 1.00
N GLY A 384 -6.18 -15.28 1.61
CA GLY A 384 -5.05 -14.44 1.21
C GLY A 384 -4.65 -14.56 -0.26
N ALA A 385 -4.71 -15.75 -0.85
CA ALA A 385 -4.44 -15.92 -2.29
C ALA A 385 -5.46 -15.19 -3.17
N LEU A 386 -6.75 -15.27 -2.84
CA LEU A 386 -7.80 -14.53 -3.56
C LEU A 386 -7.68 -13.02 -3.34
N ILE A 387 -7.38 -12.57 -2.11
CA ILE A 387 -7.18 -11.15 -1.82
C ILE A 387 -6.02 -10.60 -2.64
N GLN A 388 -4.87 -11.28 -2.67
CA GLN A 388 -3.72 -10.90 -3.49
C GLN A 388 -4.04 -10.82 -4.99
N LEU A 389 -4.93 -11.68 -5.50
CA LEU A 389 -5.39 -11.60 -6.88
C LEU A 389 -6.25 -10.35 -7.11
N LEU A 390 -7.18 -10.05 -6.21
CA LEU A 390 -8.13 -8.95 -6.33
C LEU A 390 -7.49 -7.58 -6.08
N GLU A 391 -6.39 -7.53 -5.31
CA GLU A 391 -5.63 -6.30 -5.04
C GLU A 391 -4.71 -5.88 -6.18
N ARG A 392 -4.42 -6.78 -7.13
CA ARG A 392 -3.59 -6.45 -8.28
C ARG A 392 -4.39 -5.63 -9.28
N GLU A 393 -3.84 -4.49 -9.68
CA GLU A 393 -4.36 -3.67 -10.78
C GLU A 393 -4.37 -4.45 -12.10
N HIS A 394 -3.34 -5.26 -12.32
CA HIS A 394 -3.20 -6.12 -13.50
C HIS A 394 -2.82 -7.54 -13.07
N PHE A 395 -3.55 -8.52 -13.58
CA PHE A 395 -3.24 -9.93 -13.40
C PHE A 395 -3.44 -10.67 -14.73
N THR A 396 -2.68 -11.74 -14.92
CA THR A 396 -2.79 -12.60 -16.10
C THR A 396 -3.97 -13.56 -15.97
N SER A 397 -4.37 -14.18 -17.09
CA SER A 397 -5.35 -15.27 -17.07
C SER A 397 -4.90 -16.43 -16.18
N THR A 398 -3.59 -16.69 -16.15
CA THR A 398 -2.93 -17.70 -15.32
C THR A 398 -3.03 -17.38 -13.84
N ASP A 399 -2.73 -16.13 -13.45
CA ASP A 399 -2.86 -15.68 -12.05
C ASP A 399 -4.28 -15.95 -11.54
N ARG A 400 -5.30 -15.56 -12.31
CA ARG A 400 -6.69 -15.72 -11.89
C ARG A 400 -7.04 -17.17 -11.57
N VAL A 401 -6.64 -18.11 -12.42
CA VAL A 401 -6.91 -19.54 -12.22
C VAL A 401 -6.10 -20.10 -11.04
N ILE A 402 -4.82 -19.74 -10.92
CA ILE A 402 -3.94 -20.26 -9.87
C ILE A 402 -4.37 -19.77 -8.49
N TYR A 403 -4.52 -18.45 -8.30
CA TYR A 403 -4.87 -17.88 -7.01
C TYR A 403 -6.28 -18.28 -6.56
N ALA A 404 -7.27 -18.23 -7.47
CA ALA A 404 -8.62 -18.70 -7.14
C ALA A 404 -8.63 -20.22 -6.89
N GLY A 405 -7.86 -21.01 -7.65
CA GLY A 405 -7.73 -22.45 -7.45
C GLY A 405 -7.13 -22.84 -6.11
N MET A 406 -6.08 -22.13 -5.65
CA MET A 406 -5.47 -22.31 -4.32
C MET A 406 -6.45 -21.99 -3.19
N THR A 407 -7.22 -20.90 -3.32
CA THR A 407 -8.26 -20.54 -2.36
C THR A 407 -9.39 -21.57 -2.36
N ALA A 408 -9.83 -22.04 -3.53
CA ALA A 408 -10.84 -23.09 -3.63
C ALA A 408 -10.38 -24.40 -3.01
N GLU A 409 -9.11 -24.78 -3.19
CA GLU A 409 -8.53 -25.96 -2.54
C GLU A 409 -8.55 -25.82 -1.02
N SER A 410 -8.17 -24.64 -0.51
CA SER A 410 -8.10 -24.36 0.93
C SER A 410 -9.47 -24.33 1.59
N LEU A 411 -10.44 -23.63 0.99
CA LEU A 411 -11.81 -23.55 1.52
C LEU A 411 -12.60 -24.84 1.30
N GLY A 412 -12.50 -25.45 0.12
CA GLY A 412 -13.26 -26.63 -0.27
C GLY A 412 -12.97 -27.86 0.60
N LYS A 413 -11.78 -27.93 1.22
CA LYS A 413 -11.43 -28.97 2.21
C LYS A 413 -12.29 -28.92 3.46
N GLU A 414 -12.73 -27.73 3.87
CA GLU A 414 -13.49 -27.50 5.10
C GLU A 414 -14.99 -27.43 4.87
N LEU A 415 -15.40 -27.19 3.63
CA LEU A 415 -16.81 -27.17 3.28
C LEU A 415 -17.44 -28.57 3.44
N PRO A 416 -18.68 -28.64 3.95
CA PRO A 416 -19.43 -29.89 3.99
C PRO A 416 -19.55 -30.52 2.60
N PRO A 417 -19.55 -31.87 2.50
CA PRO A 417 -19.82 -32.57 1.25
C PRO A 417 -21.12 -32.10 0.61
N VAL A 418 -21.17 -32.12 -0.72
CA VAL A 418 -22.38 -31.80 -1.49
C VAL A 418 -22.88 -33.06 -2.19
N LEU A 419 -24.17 -33.09 -2.52
CA LEU A 419 -24.79 -34.28 -3.10
C LEU A 419 -24.01 -34.72 -4.35
N GLY A 420 -23.60 -35.98 -4.36
CA GLY A 420 -22.87 -36.58 -5.47
C GLY A 420 -21.38 -36.23 -5.54
N ASP A 421 -20.78 -35.47 -4.60
CA ASP A 421 -19.36 -35.09 -4.75
C ASP A 421 -18.37 -36.28 -4.77
N THR A 422 -18.78 -37.47 -4.32
CA THR A 422 -17.96 -38.69 -4.31
C THR A 422 -17.50 -39.15 -5.69
N PHE A 423 -18.22 -38.86 -6.78
CA PHE A 423 -17.77 -39.23 -8.13
C PHE A 423 -16.50 -38.45 -8.55
N THR A 424 -16.19 -37.35 -7.85
CA THR A 424 -15.01 -36.52 -8.12
C THR A 424 -13.75 -37.00 -7.38
N TYR A 425 -13.87 -38.05 -6.56
CA TYR A 425 -12.76 -38.54 -5.74
C TYR A 425 -11.78 -39.35 -6.60
N SER A 426 -10.51 -39.34 -6.19
CA SER A 426 -9.45 -40.13 -6.81
C SER A 426 -9.40 -41.54 -6.24
N GLY A 427 -8.98 -42.49 -7.08
CA GLY A 427 -8.98 -43.92 -6.77
C GLY A 427 -10.33 -44.56 -7.08
N CYS A 428 -10.32 -45.82 -7.53
CA CYS A 428 -11.56 -46.57 -7.75
C CYS A 428 -12.24 -46.77 -6.37
N PRO A 429 -13.41 -46.18 -6.10
CA PRO A 429 -14.05 -46.32 -4.79
C PRO A 429 -14.30 -47.79 -4.53
N THR A 430 -13.69 -48.33 -3.47
CA THR A 430 -14.02 -49.67 -3.00
C THR A 430 -14.89 -49.55 -1.76
N THR A 431 -15.57 -50.63 -1.39
CA THR A 431 -16.37 -50.69 -0.15
C THR A 431 -15.57 -50.30 1.10
N ASN A 432 -14.23 -50.38 1.06
CA ASN A 432 -13.34 -50.11 2.18
C ASN A 432 -12.50 -48.84 2.02
N SER A 433 -12.55 -48.16 0.87
CA SER A 433 -11.80 -46.91 0.65
C SER A 433 -12.59 -45.99 -0.29
N PRO A 434 -13.22 -44.93 0.24
CA PRO A 434 -14.10 -44.05 -0.54
C PRO A 434 -13.36 -43.19 -1.58
N GLY A 435 -12.04 -43.35 -1.74
CA GLY A 435 -11.20 -42.46 -2.53
C GLY A 435 -10.84 -41.18 -1.78
N LYS A 436 -9.95 -40.37 -2.37
CA LYS A 436 -9.56 -39.06 -1.79
C LYS A 436 -10.17 -37.91 -2.58
N PRO A 437 -10.73 -36.88 -1.92
CA PRO A 437 -11.16 -35.65 -2.58
C PRO A 437 -10.06 -35.08 -3.48
N THR A 438 -10.45 -34.56 -4.63
CA THR A 438 -9.55 -33.94 -5.62
C THR A 438 -9.84 -32.45 -5.74
N GLN A 439 -9.06 -31.74 -6.56
CA GLN A 439 -9.36 -30.34 -6.89
C GLN A 439 -10.78 -30.16 -7.44
N TYR A 440 -11.27 -31.14 -8.22
CA TYR A 440 -12.64 -31.12 -8.72
C TYR A 440 -13.65 -31.13 -7.56
N THR A 441 -13.43 -31.96 -6.54
CA THR A 441 -14.26 -31.97 -5.33
C THR A 441 -14.30 -30.60 -4.65
N TYR A 442 -13.13 -29.97 -4.48
CA TYR A 442 -13.03 -28.70 -3.76
C TYR A 442 -13.71 -27.55 -4.52
N VAL A 443 -13.49 -27.46 -5.83
CA VAL A 443 -14.15 -26.48 -6.70
C VAL A 443 -15.67 -26.69 -6.68
N LEU A 444 -16.13 -27.93 -6.81
CA LEU A 444 -17.55 -28.28 -6.78
C LEU A 444 -18.22 -27.80 -5.48
N ARG A 445 -17.59 -28.07 -4.33
CA ARG A 445 -18.10 -27.61 -3.02
C ARG A 445 -18.16 -26.09 -2.97
N CYS A 446 -17.11 -25.38 -3.39
CA CYS A 446 -17.12 -23.92 -3.41
C CYS A 446 -18.26 -23.35 -4.27
N ILE A 447 -18.45 -23.87 -5.49
CA ILE A 447 -19.53 -23.40 -6.39
C ILE A 447 -20.90 -23.72 -5.80
N ALA A 448 -21.13 -24.95 -5.33
CA ALA A 448 -22.41 -25.34 -4.76
C ALA A 448 -22.78 -24.53 -3.51
N HIS A 449 -21.84 -24.33 -2.57
CA HIS A 449 -22.06 -23.55 -1.35
C HIS A 449 -22.15 -22.03 -1.60
N SER A 450 -21.59 -21.54 -2.71
CA SER A 450 -21.75 -20.13 -3.14
C SER A 450 -23.18 -19.80 -3.60
N ARG A 451 -23.97 -20.82 -3.97
CA ARG A 451 -25.32 -20.68 -4.55
C ARG A 451 -25.40 -19.80 -5.80
N LEU A 452 -24.36 -19.83 -6.63
CA LEU A 452 -24.43 -19.25 -7.97
C LEU A 452 -25.55 -19.89 -8.80
N ASN A 453 -26.28 -19.08 -9.56
CA ASN A 453 -27.36 -19.54 -10.41
C ASN A 453 -26.84 -20.03 -11.76
N PHE A 454 -26.92 -21.33 -12.01
CA PHE A 454 -26.54 -21.95 -13.28
C PHE A 454 -27.73 -22.24 -14.20
N THR A 455 -28.96 -21.81 -13.87
CA THR A 455 -30.17 -22.17 -14.64
C THR A 455 -30.08 -21.78 -16.12
N ASN A 456 -29.40 -20.67 -16.44
CA ASN A 456 -29.24 -20.19 -17.82
C ASN A 456 -27.84 -20.50 -18.41
N SER A 457 -27.00 -21.27 -17.70
CA SER A 457 -25.69 -21.69 -18.20
C SER A 457 -25.85 -22.95 -19.05
N PRO A 458 -25.14 -23.09 -20.19
CA PRO A 458 -25.14 -24.35 -20.92
C PRO A 458 -24.35 -25.45 -20.20
N LEU A 459 -23.50 -25.09 -19.24
CA LEU A 459 -22.77 -26.04 -18.41
C LEU A 459 -23.48 -26.19 -17.07
N SER A 460 -23.66 -27.44 -16.64
CA SER A 460 -24.06 -27.76 -15.28
C SER A 460 -22.97 -27.37 -14.27
N ILE A 461 -23.33 -27.27 -12.99
CA ILE A 461 -22.37 -27.03 -11.90
C ILE A 461 -21.24 -28.07 -11.91
N TYR A 462 -21.56 -29.33 -12.21
CA TYR A 462 -20.57 -30.41 -12.28
C TYR A 462 -19.61 -30.21 -13.44
N GLU A 463 -20.11 -29.89 -14.63
CA GLU A 463 -19.29 -29.64 -15.82
C GLU A 463 -18.39 -28.42 -15.66
N ALA A 464 -18.93 -27.31 -15.16
CA ALA A 464 -18.16 -26.09 -14.88
C ALA A 464 -17.05 -26.37 -13.85
N SER A 465 -17.38 -27.10 -12.77
CA SER A 465 -16.41 -27.47 -11.74
C SER A 465 -15.30 -28.37 -12.27
N LYS A 466 -15.62 -29.32 -13.16
CA LYS A 466 -14.64 -30.20 -13.83
C LYS A 466 -13.71 -29.36 -14.71
N ALA A 467 -14.28 -28.48 -15.53
CA ALA A 467 -13.55 -27.61 -16.44
C ALA A 467 -12.57 -26.70 -15.68
N ILE A 468 -13.02 -26.06 -14.61
CA ILE A 468 -12.20 -25.21 -13.74
C ILE A 468 -11.05 -26.02 -13.12
N ALA A 469 -11.33 -27.20 -12.57
CA ALA A 469 -10.31 -28.03 -11.94
C ALA A 469 -9.26 -28.54 -12.94
N GLN A 470 -9.67 -28.92 -14.15
CA GLN A 470 -8.76 -29.31 -15.22
C GLN A 470 -7.89 -28.13 -15.68
N ASN A 471 -8.49 -26.95 -15.86
CA ASN A 471 -7.77 -25.72 -16.22
C ASN A 471 -6.71 -25.37 -15.16
N TYR A 472 -7.07 -25.40 -13.88
CA TYR A 472 -6.11 -25.20 -12.78
C TYR A 472 -4.98 -26.22 -12.79
N ASN A 473 -5.28 -27.51 -12.88
CA ASN A 473 -4.27 -28.56 -12.84
C ASN A 473 -3.27 -28.45 -14.00
N LYS A 474 -3.72 -28.09 -15.21
CA LYS A 474 -2.84 -27.93 -16.37
C LYS A 474 -2.10 -26.61 -16.42
N THR A 475 -2.66 -25.56 -15.82
CA THR A 475 -1.94 -24.31 -15.60
C THR A 475 -0.82 -24.52 -14.56
N LYS A 476 -1.10 -25.29 -13.50
CA LYS A 476 -0.12 -25.64 -12.45
C LYS A 476 0.96 -26.61 -12.95
N HIS A 477 0.58 -27.60 -13.74
CA HIS A 477 1.48 -28.59 -14.34
C HIS A 477 1.57 -28.35 -15.85
N TYR A 478 2.42 -27.41 -16.24
CA TYR A 478 2.56 -26.98 -17.63
C TYR A 478 2.83 -28.17 -18.56
N GLU A 479 1.90 -28.36 -19.50
CA GLU A 479 1.99 -29.33 -20.59
C GLU A 479 1.65 -28.59 -21.90
N PRO A 480 2.59 -28.39 -22.83
CA PRO A 480 2.37 -27.58 -24.03
C PRO A 480 1.11 -27.97 -24.82
N ALA A 481 0.89 -29.28 -25.00
CA ALA A 481 -0.25 -29.82 -25.76
C ALA A 481 -1.60 -29.69 -25.05
N LYS A 482 -1.61 -29.34 -23.76
CA LYS A 482 -2.82 -29.22 -22.91
C LYS A 482 -2.83 -27.91 -22.13
N THR A 483 -2.15 -26.89 -22.65
CA THR A 483 -2.18 -25.57 -22.03
C THR A 483 -3.55 -24.94 -22.32
N PRO A 484 -4.32 -24.53 -21.29
CA PRO A 484 -5.61 -23.91 -21.52
C PRO A 484 -5.48 -22.61 -22.32
N GLU A 485 -6.43 -22.34 -23.20
CA GLU A 485 -6.52 -21.07 -23.91
C GLU A 485 -6.72 -19.91 -22.90
N PRO A 486 -6.05 -18.76 -23.08
CA PRO A 486 -6.19 -17.62 -22.16
C PRO A 486 -7.64 -17.18 -21.94
N SER A 487 -8.45 -17.15 -23.01
CA SER A 487 -9.88 -16.79 -22.94
C SER A 487 -10.68 -17.74 -22.05
N VAL A 488 -10.43 -19.04 -22.17
CA VAL A 488 -11.04 -20.07 -21.30
C VAL A 488 -10.63 -19.85 -19.84
N SER A 489 -9.35 -19.63 -19.59
CA SER A 489 -8.84 -19.35 -18.23
C SER A 489 -9.42 -18.07 -17.62
N ILE A 490 -9.63 -17.02 -18.42
CA ILE A 490 -10.27 -15.78 -17.98
C ILE A 490 -11.71 -16.03 -17.51
N ILE A 491 -12.50 -16.76 -18.30
CA ILE A 491 -13.91 -17.04 -18.02
C ILE A 491 -14.03 -17.97 -16.81
N LEU A 492 -13.37 -19.13 -16.85
CA LEU A 492 -13.43 -20.13 -15.77
C LEU A 492 -12.87 -19.58 -14.46
N GLY A 493 -11.75 -18.85 -14.53
CA GLY A 493 -11.18 -18.17 -13.37
C GLY A 493 -12.11 -17.10 -12.79
N ARG A 494 -12.87 -16.38 -13.64
CA ARG A 494 -13.85 -15.36 -13.16
C ARG A 494 -15.01 -16.03 -12.44
N VAL A 495 -15.58 -17.10 -13.00
CA VAL A 495 -16.65 -17.86 -12.34
C VAL A 495 -16.20 -18.35 -10.98
N LEU A 496 -14.98 -18.92 -10.88
CA LEU A 496 -14.45 -19.39 -9.60
C LEU A 496 -14.23 -18.23 -8.62
N ALA A 497 -13.64 -17.11 -9.05
CA ALA A 497 -13.42 -15.95 -8.19
C ALA A 497 -14.73 -15.39 -7.63
N VAL A 498 -15.77 -15.25 -8.46
CA VAL A 498 -17.10 -14.80 -8.00
C VAL A 498 -17.74 -15.81 -7.07
N ALA A 499 -17.64 -17.11 -7.35
CA ALA A 499 -18.13 -18.16 -6.45
C ALA A 499 -17.48 -18.07 -5.07
N LEU A 500 -16.16 -17.90 -5.01
CA LEU A 500 -15.40 -17.78 -3.77
C LEU A 500 -15.77 -16.49 -3.01
N ARG A 501 -15.90 -15.36 -3.71
CA ARG A 501 -16.32 -14.10 -3.10
C ARG A 501 -17.73 -14.20 -2.51
N LYS A 502 -18.70 -14.75 -3.25
CA LYS A 502 -20.06 -15.00 -2.73
C LYS A 502 -20.04 -15.95 -1.54
N LEU A 503 -19.25 -17.02 -1.60
CA LEU A 503 -19.10 -17.94 -0.48
C LEU A 503 -18.61 -17.21 0.79
N MET A 504 -17.61 -16.35 0.66
CA MET A 504 -17.05 -15.58 1.77
C MET A 504 -18.02 -14.54 2.31
N THR A 505 -18.68 -13.75 1.46
CA THR A 505 -19.66 -12.74 1.92
C THR A 505 -20.87 -13.37 2.61
N ARG A 506 -21.30 -14.56 2.18
CA ARG A 506 -22.35 -15.34 2.85
C ARG A 506 -22.00 -15.71 4.29
N ALA A 507 -20.72 -15.81 4.63
CA ALA A 507 -20.29 -16.11 5.98
C ALA A 507 -20.73 -15.03 6.98
N VAL A 508 -20.95 -13.79 6.54
CA VAL A 508 -21.39 -12.67 7.38
C VAL A 508 -22.85 -12.26 7.17
N ARG A 509 -23.53 -12.76 6.14
CA ARG A 509 -24.95 -12.44 5.86
C ARG A 509 -25.91 -12.95 6.94
N ALA A 510 -27.05 -12.27 7.06
CA ALA A 510 -28.25 -12.83 7.67
C ALA A 510 -28.63 -14.13 6.94
N LYS A 511 -29.28 -15.09 7.62
CA LYS A 511 -29.65 -16.37 7.01
C LYS A 511 -30.26 -16.09 5.62
N PRO A 512 -29.68 -16.63 4.54
CA PRO A 512 -30.14 -16.32 3.20
C PRO A 512 -31.61 -16.72 3.08
N PRO A 513 -32.43 -16.02 2.28
CA PRO A 513 -33.79 -16.48 1.99
C PRO A 513 -33.76 -17.95 1.58
N MET A 514 -34.77 -18.72 1.99
CA MET A 514 -34.83 -20.16 1.71
C MET A 514 -34.90 -20.50 0.22
N SER A 515 -35.08 -19.52 -0.67
CA SER A 515 -35.07 -19.73 -2.12
C SER A 515 -33.65 -19.94 -2.63
N TYR A 516 -33.44 -21.10 -3.26
CA TYR A 516 -32.33 -21.36 -4.16
C TYR A 516 -32.85 -21.26 -5.60
N PRO A 517 -32.18 -20.57 -6.52
CA PRO A 517 -30.97 -19.75 -6.34
C PRO A 517 -31.26 -18.39 -5.65
N GLU A 518 -30.21 -17.69 -5.18
CA GLU A 518 -30.34 -16.31 -4.70
C GLU A 518 -30.65 -15.34 -5.86
N PRO A 519 -31.34 -14.21 -5.61
CA PRO A 519 -31.44 -13.13 -6.59
C PRO A 519 -30.06 -12.77 -7.10
N ASP A 520 -29.92 -12.81 -8.41
CA ASP A 520 -28.62 -12.78 -9.07
C ASP A 520 -28.06 -11.35 -9.12
N ASP A 521 -26.97 -11.12 -8.37
CA ASP A 521 -26.16 -9.92 -8.54
C ASP A 521 -25.60 -9.86 -9.97
N ARG A 522 -25.42 -8.63 -10.48
CA ARG A 522 -25.05 -8.38 -11.89
C ARG A 522 -23.75 -9.09 -12.26
N GLU A 523 -22.79 -9.14 -11.34
CA GLU A 523 -21.49 -9.76 -11.57
C GLU A 523 -21.60 -11.28 -11.69
N ALA A 524 -22.35 -11.93 -10.81
CA ALA A 524 -22.65 -13.37 -10.89
C ALA A 524 -23.30 -13.76 -12.21
N ARG A 525 -24.29 -13.00 -12.68
CA ARG A 525 -24.93 -13.24 -14.00
C ARG A 525 -23.95 -13.13 -15.13
N PHE A 526 -23.12 -12.09 -15.11
CA PHE A 526 -22.12 -11.89 -16.15
C PHE A 526 -21.06 -12.99 -16.15
N ALA A 527 -20.60 -13.42 -14.96
CA ALA A 527 -19.63 -14.50 -14.83
C ALA A 527 -20.19 -15.83 -15.31
N VAL A 528 -21.39 -16.23 -14.85
CA VAL A 528 -22.01 -17.50 -15.24
C VAL A 528 -22.50 -17.46 -16.70
N GLY A 529 -23.05 -16.34 -17.17
CA GLY A 529 -23.47 -16.17 -18.56
C GLY A 529 -22.31 -16.33 -19.54
N ALA A 530 -21.11 -15.88 -19.18
CA ALA A 530 -19.92 -16.06 -20.02
C ALA A 530 -19.55 -17.54 -20.29
N LEU A 531 -20.09 -18.49 -19.52
CA LEU A 531 -19.96 -19.93 -19.79
C LEU A 531 -20.63 -20.37 -21.10
N GLU A 532 -21.50 -19.54 -21.69
CA GLU A 532 -22.04 -19.76 -23.05
C GLU A 532 -20.94 -19.93 -24.12
N ASN A 533 -19.79 -19.29 -23.88
CA ASN A 533 -18.63 -19.32 -24.75
C ASN A 533 -17.68 -20.50 -24.46
N ILE A 534 -18.07 -21.43 -23.58
CA ILE A 534 -17.24 -22.59 -23.22
C ILE A 534 -17.91 -23.87 -23.72
N GLY A 535 -17.20 -24.61 -24.57
CA GLY A 535 -17.53 -26.00 -24.91
C GLY A 535 -16.64 -26.96 -24.14
N LEU A 536 -17.14 -28.16 -23.85
CA LEU A 536 -16.33 -29.26 -23.32
C LEU A 536 -16.16 -30.32 -24.42
N ASP A 537 -14.93 -30.80 -24.61
CA ASP A 537 -14.72 -31.97 -25.48
C ASP A 537 -15.09 -33.30 -24.76
N GLU A 538 -14.91 -34.42 -25.45
CA GLU A 538 -15.23 -35.76 -24.94
C GLU A 538 -14.53 -36.11 -23.61
N ASN A 539 -13.38 -35.48 -23.32
CA ASN A 539 -12.64 -35.70 -22.08
C ASN A 539 -13.06 -34.71 -20.98
N GLY A 540 -14.00 -33.81 -21.29
CA GLY A 540 -14.42 -32.69 -20.46
C GLY A 540 -13.45 -31.51 -20.52
N TRP A 541 -12.52 -31.48 -21.48
CA TRP A 541 -11.55 -30.40 -21.59
C TRP A 541 -12.23 -29.13 -22.11
N PRO A 542 -12.07 -27.98 -21.43
CA PRO A 542 -12.73 -26.76 -21.85
C PRO A 542 -12.03 -26.12 -23.05
N ARG A 543 -12.83 -25.73 -24.04
CA ARG A 543 -12.40 -25.00 -25.24
C ARG A 543 -13.26 -23.76 -25.40
N TYR A 544 -12.69 -22.70 -25.95
CA TYR A 544 -13.50 -21.55 -26.34
C TYR A 544 -14.39 -21.95 -27.51
N ARG A 545 -15.70 -21.77 -27.35
CA ARG A 545 -16.65 -21.92 -28.44
C ARG A 545 -16.51 -20.68 -29.31
N VAL A 546 -15.84 -20.83 -30.45
CA VAL A 546 -15.93 -19.81 -31.49
C VAL A 546 -17.39 -19.77 -31.89
N VAL A 547 -18.09 -18.70 -31.54
CA VAL A 547 -19.37 -18.39 -32.17
C VAL A 547 -19.00 -18.03 -33.60
N THR A 548 -18.97 -19.02 -34.48
CA THR A 548 -19.20 -18.74 -35.89
C THR A 548 -20.62 -18.21 -35.91
N GLU A 549 -20.78 -16.90 -35.96
CA GLU A 549 -22.02 -16.33 -36.47
C GLU A 549 -22.29 -17.11 -37.76
N ASP A 550 -23.43 -17.77 -37.84
CA ASP A 550 -24.00 -18.10 -39.14
C ASP A 550 -24.17 -16.73 -39.82
N ILE A 551 -23.15 -16.26 -40.54
CA ILE A 551 -23.24 -15.16 -41.52
C ILE A 551 -23.98 -15.69 -42.76
N GLU A 552 -24.97 -16.56 -42.55
CA GLU A 552 -25.86 -17.14 -43.54
C GLU A 552 -27.29 -17.10 -42.99
N SER A 553 -27.86 -15.89 -42.95
CA SER A 553 -29.23 -15.62 -43.45
C SER A 553 -29.48 -14.13 -43.61
#